data_AF-A0A7C5E969-F1
#
_entry.id   AF-A0A7C5E969-F1
#
_cell.length_a   1.000
_cell.length_b   1.000
_cell.length_c   1.000
_cell.angle_alpha   90.00
_cell.angle_beta   90.00
_cell.angle_gamma   90.00
#
_symmetry.space_group_name_H-M   'P 1'
#
loop_
_entity.id
_entity.type
_entity.pdbx_description
1 polymer ?
#
loop_
_entity_poly.entity_id
_entity_poly.type
_entity_poly.pdbx_seq_one_letter_code
_entity_poly.pdbx_strand_id
1 'polypeptide(L)'
;MPTSLIDAESVLAVDIGAMHTRAILFDVVDGQYRFVAAGKAFSTAAAPWREVSEGVRDAIVHLEAITGRTLLTSDHRLIMPAQDGTGVGSFVATISAGPILRTVVAALLEDVSLASVQRLARTTYARVVETISLNDRRKPEEQVDTLLRLQPDLILIAGGTDGGASRSLQSLLEIIGLGCYLLPAEKRPAILFAGNQDMARVAEKYLQTLSLSMYVAPNLRPVLDEEDLLPAQHALAALYVRLRAGQLAGMDELAAWAGEQLWPTAYAAGRIIRFLSQGYSKGILHVDIGASATALAAGFSGDLKTGVYPQFGLGEGMASLLRYTTLEDVLRWLPLELSAEMVQDYLYHKSLYPTTIPVTVEELAIEQAVARQALQLAFASLSADFPRQALRPAPGYPPYFDPVLASGSVLTAAPTLGQALLILLDGLQPLGMTTIVLDQQNLLAALGATAGRVPILPVQVLDSGAFAVLATVVAPVVTARPGTPVLRARLITQSGRETTLEVKQGTLETMPLPPGDSGRLLLQPLHRADVGFGPGRGGEVPVSGTVFGIVFDARGRPLFLPTDGGRRREMIKKWLWTLGG
;
A
#
# COMPACT_ATOMS: atom_id res chain seq x y z
N MET A 1 4.71 22.14 -39.76
CA MET A 1 4.16 21.21 -38.78
C MET A 1 5.21 21.04 -37.69
N PRO A 2 5.00 21.52 -36.46
CA PRO A 2 5.92 21.18 -35.39
C PRO A 2 5.76 19.68 -35.12
N THR A 3 6.85 18.93 -35.28
CA THR A 3 6.94 17.52 -34.92
C THR A 3 6.66 17.36 -33.43
N SER A 4 5.51 16.75 -33.11
CA SER A 4 5.18 16.31 -31.75
C SER A 4 6.30 15.38 -31.25
N LEU A 5 7.00 15.80 -30.20
CA LEU A 5 8.07 15.06 -29.54
C LEU A 5 7.55 13.89 -28.67
N ILE A 6 6.25 13.60 -28.73
CA ILE A 6 5.63 12.45 -28.10
C ILE A 6 5.19 11.53 -29.24
N ASP A 7 5.83 10.37 -29.38
CA ASP A 7 5.19 9.22 -30.03
C ASP A 7 3.95 8.92 -29.19
N ALA A 8 2.81 9.47 -29.61
CA ALA A 8 1.58 9.53 -28.84
C ALA A 8 0.91 8.16 -28.82
N GLU A 9 1.45 7.25 -28.02
CA GLU A 9 0.86 5.94 -27.77
C GLU A 9 -0.03 5.97 -26.54
N SER A 10 -1.30 5.58 -26.71
CA SER A 10 -2.19 5.29 -25.60
C SER A 10 -1.68 4.09 -24.80
N VAL A 11 -1.92 4.11 -23.49
CA VAL A 11 -1.47 3.06 -22.58
C VAL A 11 -2.69 2.46 -21.86
N LEU A 12 -2.86 1.15 -22.00
CA LEU A 12 -3.80 0.38 -21.19
C LEU A 12 -3.07 -0.20 -19.99
N ALA A 13 -3.47 0.21 -18.79
CA ALA A 13 -2.99 -0.39 -17.56
C ALA A 13 -4.09 -1.26 -16.93
N VAL A 14 -3.75 -2.48 -16.53
CA VAL A 14 -4.70 -3.38 -15.86
C VAL A 14 -4.24 -3.69 -14.44
N ASP A 15 -5.09 -3.47 -13.43
CA ASP A 15 -4.84 -3.88 -12.05
C ASP A 15 -5.72 -5.09 -11.68
N ILE A 16 -5.08 -6.20 -11.35
CA ILE A 16 -5.71 -7.48 -11.02
C ILE A 16 -5.70 -7.65 -9.49
N GLY A 17 -6.75 -7.13 -8.86
CA GLY A 17 -6.99 -7.29 -7.42
C GLY A 17 -7.68 -8.60 -7.07
N ALA A 18 -7.71 -8.96 -5.79
CA ALA A 18 -8.44 -10.15 -5.32
C ALA A 18 -9.97 -10.04 -5.45
N MET A 19 -10.52 -8.82 -5.42
CA MET A 19 -11.96 -8.56 -5.52
C MET A 19 -12.38 -8.13 -6.92
N HIS A 20 -11.60 -7.23 -7.50
CA HIS A 20 -11.94 -6.52 -8.72
C HIS A 20 -10.72 -6.42 -9.61
N THR A 21 -10.96 -6.54 -10.90
CA THR A 21 -10.01 -6.20 -11.96
C THR A 21 -10.40 -4.86 -12.54
N ARG A 22 -9.41 -3.99 -12.78
CA ARG A 22 -9.61 -2.66 -13.36
C ARG A 22 -8.78 -2.51 -14.61
N ALA A 23 -9.36 -1.96 -15.66
CA ALA A 23 -8.68 -1.56 -16.89
C ALA A 23 -8.71 -0.02 -16.97
N ILE A 24 -7.56 0.61 -17.11
CA ILE A 24 -7.36 2.05 -17.03
C ILE A 24 -6.73 2.51 -18.35
N LEU A 25 -7.39 3.45 -19.02
CA LEU A 25 -6.87 4.05 -20.25
C LEU A 25 -6.20 5.39 -19.95
N PHE A 26 -4.93 5.50 -20.33
CA PHE A 26 -4.22 6.76 -20.45
C PHE A 26 -4.03 7.10 -21.92
N ASP A 27 -4.29 8.35 -22.28
CA ASP A 27 -4.11 8.83 -23.65
C ASP A 27 -3.64 10.29 -23.65
N VAL A 28 -3.13 10.75 -24.78
CA VAL A 28 -2.68 12.13 -24.97
C VAL A 28 -3.88 13.02 -25.30
N VAL A 29 -4.19 13.95 -24.41
CA VAL A 29 -5.24 14.97 -24.56
C VAL A 29 -4.59 16.34 -24.46
N ASP A 30 -4.80 17.19 -25.46
CA ASP A 30 -4.17 18.52 -25.56
C ASP A 30 -2.62 18.48 -25.46
N GLY A 31 -1.99 17.42 -25.98
CA GLY A 31 -0.53 17.25 -25.98
C GLY A 31 0.07 16.75 -24.66
N GLN A 32 -0.75 16.33 -23.70
CA GLN A 32 -0.30 15.73 -22.44
C GLN A 32 -1.05 14.44 -22.13
N TYR A 33 -0.37 13.47 -21.54
CA TYR A 33 -1.02 12.26 -21.02
C TYR A 33 -2.03 12.62 -19.93
N ARG A 34 -3.24 12.10 -20.07
CA ARG A 34 -4.31 12.20 -19.07
C ARG A 34 -4.91 10.83 -18.80
N PHE A 35 -5.45 10.67 -17.60
CA PHE A 35 -6.42 9.61 -17.31
C PHE A 35 -7.68 9.88 -18.13
N VAL A 36 -8.10 8.92 -18.96
CA VAL A 36 -9.29 9.04 -19.81
C VAL A 36 -10.49 8.40 -19.15
N ALA A 37 -10.38 7.11 -18.81
CA ALA A 37 -11.45 6.33 -18.22
C ALA A 37 -10.93 5.05 -17.55
N ALA A 38 -11.75 4.46 -16.68
CA ALA A 38 -11.50 3.16 -16.10
C ALA A 38 -12.74 2.26 -16.24
N GLY A 39 -12.54 1.04 -16.72
CA GLY A 39 -13.50 -0.07 -16.65
C GLY A 39 -13.18 -0.98 -15.46
N LYS A 40 -14.21 -1.59 -14.87
CA LYS A 40 -14.07 -2.42 -13.67
C LYS A 40 -14.95 -3.65 -13.76
N ALA A 41 -14.42 -4.81 -13.42
CA ALA A 41 -15.14 -6.08 -13.33
C ALA A 41 -14.79 -6.83 -12.03
N PHE A 42 -15.54 -7.87 -11.70
CA PHE A 42 -15.16 -8.79 -10.63
C PHE A 42 -13.90 -9.56 -11.03
N SER A 43 -13.03 -9.82 -10.06
CA SER A 43 -11.84 -10.63 -10.31
C SER A 43 -12.20 -12.11 -10.44
N THR A 44 -11.68 -12.74 -11.48
CA THR A 44 -11.85 -14.16 -11.77
C THR A 44 -10.62 -14.99 -11.35
N ALA A 45 -9.71 -14.39 -10.57
CA ALA A 45 -8.51 -15.05 -10.04
C ALA A 45 -8.82 -16.16 -9.02
N ALA A 46 -10.01 -16.13 -8.41
CA ALA A 46 -10.49 -17.12 -7.46
C ALA A 46 -11.58 -18.02 -8.09
N ALA A 47 -12.10 -18.96 -7.30
CA ALA A 47 -13.24 -19.77 -7.71
C ALA A 47 -14.45 -18.88 -8.09
N PRO A 48 -15.31 -19.33 -9.04
CA PRO A 48 -15.29 -20.63 -9.71
C PRO A 48 -14.34 -20.75 -10.90
N TRP A 49 -13.89 -19.65 -11.51
CA TRP A 49 -13.14 -19.69 -12.77
C TRP A 49 -11.65 -19.98 -12.59
N ARG A 50 -10.99 -19.34 -11.61
CA ARG A 50 -9.52 -19.40 -11.42
C ARG A 50 -8.71 -19.06 -12.68
N GLU A 51 -9.21 -18.12 -13.47
CA GLU A 51 -8.72 -17.72 -14.78
C GLU A 51 -8.74 -16.20 -14.86
N VAL A 52 -7.58 -15.54 -14.75
CA VAL A 52 -7.53 -14.07 -14.61
C VAL A 52 -7.89 -13.34 -15.91
N SER A 53 -7.70 -13.99 -17.06
CA SER A 53 -7.92 -13.37 -18.37
C SER A 53 -9.37 -12.95 -18.58
N GLU A 54 -10.34 -13.71 -18.07
CA GLU A 54 -11.77 -13.37 -18.17
C GLU A 54 -12.11 -12.04 -17.48
N GLY A 55 -11.73 -11.88 -16.21
CA GLY A 55 -11.97 -10.63 -15.49
C GLY A 55 -11.21 -9.44 -16.07
N VAL A 56 -10.07 -9.68 -16.74
CA VAL A 56 -9.36 -8.64 -17.51
C VAL A 56 -10.16 -8.25 -18.75
N ARG A 57 -10.63 -9.21 -19.54
CA ARG A 57 -11.47 -8.95 -20.72
C ARG A 57 -12.75 -8.21 -20.34
N ASP A 58 -13.45 -8.64 -19.29
CA ASP A 58 -14.66 -7.96 -18.81
C ASP A 58 -14.38 -6.50 -18.40
N ALA A 59 -13.27 -6.26 -17.69
CA ALA A 59 -12.88 -4.90 -17.32
C ALA A 59 -12.57 -4.03 -18.56
N ILE A 60 -11.95 -4.62 -19.58
CA ILE A 60 -11.68 -3.95 -20.86
C ILE A 60 -12.99 -3.69 -21.62
N VAL A 61 -13.92 -4.64 -21.69
CA VAL A 61 -15.24 -4.45 -22.33
C VAL A 61 -16.02 -3.32 -21.66
N HIS A 62 -15.99 -3.25 -20.31
CA HIS A 62 -16.60 -2.12 -19.60
C HIS A 62 -15.90 -0.79 -19.93
N LEU A 63 -14.59 -0.79 -20.15
CA LEU A 63 -13.85 0.39 -20.59
C LEU A 63 -14.20 0.78 -22.04
N GLU A 64 -14.39 -0.19 -22.95
CA GLU A 64 -14.87 0.04 -24.32
C GLU A 64 -16.26 0.70 -24.30
N ALA A 65 -17.16 0.22 -23.43
CA ALA A 65 -18.50 0.78 -23.28
C ALA A 65 -18.50 2.24 -22.79
N ILE A 66 -17.53 2.62 -21.95
CA ILE A 66 -17.38 3.99 -21.44
C ILE A 66 -16.75 4.91 -22.48
N THR A 67 -15.73 4.43 -23.19
CA THR A 67 -14.91 5.26 -24.09
C THR A 67 -15.41 5.27 -25.53
N GLY A 68 -16.20 4.28 -25.94
CA GLY A 68 -16.57 4.04 -27.33
C GLY A 68 -15.42 3.53 -28.20
N ARG A 69 -14.23 3.30 -27.63
CA ARG A 69 -13.04 2.81 -28.34
C ARG A 69 -13.03 1.29 -28.31
N THR A 70 -12.92 0.66 -29.47
CA THR A 70 -12.69 -0.78 -29.57
C THR A 70 -11.24 -1.10 -29.20
N LEU A 71 -11.05 -1.94 -28.21
CA LEU A 71 -9.79 -2.39 -27.62
C LEU A 71 -9.57 -3.90 -27.83
N LEU A 72 -10.65 -4.67 -27.97
CA LEU A 72 -10.61 -6.12 -28.21
C LEU A 72 -11.10 -6.47 -29.61
N THR A 73 -10.55 -7.55 -30.19
CA THR A 73 -11.08 -8.17 -31.41
C THR A 73 -12.38 -8.94 -31.11
N SER A 74 -13.08 -9.39 -32.17
CA SER A 74 -14.22 -10.31 -32.03
C SER A 74 -13.91 -11.60 -31.28
N ASP A 75 -12.63 -12.02 -31.28
CA ASP A 75 -12.13 -13.20 -30.57
C ASP A 75 -11.58 -12.85 -29.18
N HIS A 76 -11.93 -11.68 -28.64
CA HIS A 76 -11.51 -11.18 -27.32
C HIS A 76 -10.00 -11.06 -27.11
N ARG A 77 -9.23 -10.81 -28.17
CA ARG A 77 -7.79 -10.53 -28.08
C ARG A 77 -7.53 -9.03 -28.07
N LEU A 78 -6.58 -8.57 -27.26
CA LEU A 78 -6.17 -7.17 -27.25
C LEU A 78 -5.64 -6.73 -28.63
N ILE A 79 -6.17 -5.62 -29.15
CA ILE A 79 -5.67 -4.97 -30.37
C ILE A 79 -4.46 -4.12 -29.98
N MET A 80 -3.26 -4.60 -30.34
CA MET A 80 -1.99 -3.92 -30.08
C MET A 80 -0.99 -4.28 -31.20
N PRO A 81 -0.34 -3.30 -31.87
CA PRO A 81 -0.44 -1.85 -31.62
C PRO A 81 -1.78 -1.25 -32.07
N ALA A 82 -2.05 -0.01 -31.64
CA ALA A 82 -3.25 0.74 -32.04
C ALA A 82 -3.32 0.96 -33.55
N GLN A 83 -4.53 0.88 -34.13
CA GLN A 83 -4.80 1.06 -35.56
C GLN A 83 -6.11 1.82 -35.77
N ASP A 84 -6.11 2.88 -36.57
CA ASP A 84 -7.32 3.62 -36.97
C ASP A 84 -8.26 4.01 -35.81
N GLY A 85 -7.68 4.44 -34.68
CA GLY A 85 -8.43 4.82 -33.47
C GLY A 85 -8.90 3.65 -32.60
N THR A 86 -8.58 2.40 -32.97
CA THR A 86 -8.82 1.18 -32.20
C THR A 86 -7.53 0.67 -31.55
N GLY A 87 -7.66 -0.21 -30.55
CA GLY A 87 -6.55 -0.81 -29.83
C GLY A 87 -5.78 0.17 -28.96
N VAL A 88 -4.61 -0.24 -28.49
CA VAL A 88 -3.68 0.59 -27.68
C VAL A 88 -2.24 0.42 -28.13
N GLY A 89 -1.41 1.44 -27.88
CA GLY A 89 0.02 1.36 -28.22
C GLY A 89 0.78 0.47 -27.25
N SER A 90 0.45 0.57 -25.97
CA SER A 90 1.16 -0.16 -24.91
C SER A 90 0.22 -0.73 -23.86
N PHE A 91 0.61 -1.88 -23.30
CA PHE A 91 -0.07 -2.56 -22.21
C PHE A 91 0.88 -2.73 -21.02
N VAL A 92 0.37 -2.47 -19.81
CA VAL A 92 1.05 -2.80 -18.55
C VAL A 92 0.04 -3.41 -17.59
N ALA A 93 0.51 -4.16 -16.60
CA ALA A 93 -0.40 -4.64 -15.56
C ALA A 93 0.24 -4.74 -14.18
N THR A 94 -0.63 -4.70 -13.18
CA THR A 94 -0.30 -4.96 -11.79
C THR A 94 -1.16 -6.08 -11.23
N ILE A 95 -0.62 -6.82 -10.26
CA ILE A 95 -1.35 -7.91 -9.62
C ILE A 95 -1.12 -7.95 -8.11
N SER A 96 -2.23 -8.12 -7.38
CA SER A 96 -2.25 -8.43 -5.94
C SER A 96 -3.12 -9.65 -5.62
N ALA A 97 -3.81 -10.20 -6.63
CA ALA A 97 -4.58 -11.43 -6.52
C ALA A 97 -3.70 -12.67 -6.32
N GLY A 98 -4.32 -13.74 -5.81
CA GLY A 98 -3.68 -15.03 -5.57
C GLY A 98 -3.33 -15.28 -4.10
N PRO A 99 -2.95 -16.52 -3.76
CA PRO A 99 -2.74 -16.95 -2.38
C PRO A 99 -1.53 -16.26 -1.73
N ILE A 100 -1.56 -16.08 -0.41
CA ILE A 100 -0.43 -15.52 0.34
C ILE A 100 0.80 -16.42 0.20
N LEU A 101 1.94 -15.86 -0.23
CA LEU A 101 3.18 -16.63 -0.39
C LEU A 101 3.77 -17.00 0.97
N ARG A 102 3.80 -18.29 1.29
CA ARG A 102 4.39 -18.82 2.52
C ARG A 102 5.90 -18.83 2.35
N THR A 103 6.57 -17.96 3.10
CA THR A 103 7.99 -17.66 2.92
C THR A 103 8.80 -18.14 4.11
N VAL A 104 9.88 -18.86 3.85
CA VAL A 104 10.93 -19.12 4.84
C VAL A 104 12.04 -18.10 4.64
N VAL A 105 12.53 -17.55 5.74
CA VAL A 105 13.69 -16.66 5.73
C VAL A 105 14.89 -17.39 6.30
N ALA A 106 15.99 -17.40 5.56
CA ALA A 106 17.25 -18.01 5.95
C ALA A 106 18.34 -16.92 6.02
N ALA A 107 18.87 -16.65 7.21
CA ALA A 107 19.87 -15.60 7.39
C ALA A 107 20.89 -15.89 8.48
N LEU A 108 22.14 -15.44 8.32
CA LEU A 108 23.22 -15.81 9.27
C LEU A 108 23.02 -15.25 10.68
N LEU A 109 22.90 -13.92 10.81
CA LEU A 109 22.81 -13.20 12.09
C LEU A 109 21.39 -12.69 12.34
N GLU A 110 20.87 -12.93 13.53
CA GLU A 110 19.49 -12.59 13.93
C GLU A 110 19.23 -11.07 13.97
N ASP A 111 20.16 -10.29 14.53
CA ASP A 111 19.92 -8.85 14.73
C ASP A 111 20.26 -7.99 13.51
N VAL A 112 20.88 -8.57 12.48
CA VAL A 112 21.39 -7.83 11.31
C VAL A 112 20.82 -8.37 10.01
N SER A 113 21.31 -9.53 9.55
CA SER A 113 20.92 -10.09 8.27
C SER A 113 19.46 -10.54 8.25
N LEU A 114 18.98 -11.15 9.35
CA LEU A 114 17.59 -11.60 9.45
C LEU A 114 16.62 -10.42 9.42
N ALA A 115 16.90 -9.32 10.12
CA ALA A 115 16.08 -8.12 10.08
C ALA A 115 15.96 -7.54 8.66
N SER A 116 17.05 -7.54 7.89
CA SER A 116 17.05 -7.11 6.47
C SER A 116 16.19 -8.02 5.59
N VAL A 117 16.32 -9.34 5.74
CA VAL A 117 15.52 -10.26 4.93
C VAL A 117 14.05 -10.24 5.33
N GLN A 118 13.73 -10.05 6.60
CA GLN A 118 12.35 -9.84 7.04
C GLN A 118 11.76 -8.54 6.48
N ARG A 119 12.53 -7.45 6.42
CA ARG A 119 12.13 -6.22 5.71
C ARG A 119 11.87 -6.50 4.24
N LEU A 120 12.77 -7.20 3.55
CA LEU A 120 12.58 -7.62 2.16
C LEU A 120 11.32 -8.49 1.97
N ALA A 121 11.09 -9.47 2.83
CA ALA A 121 9.90 -10.32 2.76
C ALA A 121 8.60 -9.52 2.86
N ARG A 122 8.60 -8.44 3.66
CA ARG A 122 7.46 -7.53 3.83
C ARG A 122 7.26 -6.58 2.66
N THR A 123 8.10 -6.54 1.63
CA THR A 123 7.88 -5.66 0.47
C THR A 123 6.95 -6.26 -0.58
N THR A 124 6.44 -7.48 -0.37
CA THR A 124 5.53 -8.17 -1.28
C THR A 124 4.44 -8.93 -0.51
N TYR A 125 3.48 -9.54 -1.20
CA TYR A 125 2.35 -10.28 -0.62
C TYR A 125 2.76 -11.65 -0.07
N ALA A 126 3.70 -11.64 0.88
CA ALA A 126 4.28 -12.81 1.51
C ALA A 126 4.05 -12.82 3.02
N ARG A 127 4.00 -14.02 3.60
CA ARG A 127 3.98 -14.25 5.05
C ARG A 127 5.18 -15.10 5.43
N VAL A 128 6.03 -14.57 6.31
CA VAL A 128 7.11 -15.36 6.91
C VAL A 128 6.50 -16.41 7.82
N VAL A 129 6.68 -17.68 7.49
CA VAL A 129 6.15 -18.82 8.26
C VAL A 129 7.19 -19.47 9.14
N GLU A 130 8.47 -19.27 8.85
CA GLU A 130 9.59 -19.78 9.63
C GLU A 130 10.88 -19.01 9.32
N THR A 131 11.79 -19.01 10.29
CA THR A 131 13.15 -18.50 10.17
C THR A 131 14.18 -19.61 10.43
N ILE A 132 15.24 -19.64 9.63
CA ILE A 132 16.41 -20.50 9.82
C ILE A 132 17.64 -19.59 9.92
N SER A 133 18.42 -19.73 11.00
CA SER A 133 19.62 -18.93 11.24
C SER A 133 20.79 -19.77 11.74
N LEU A 134 22.01 -19.21 11.81
CA LEU A 134 23.14 -19.91 12.44
C LEU A 134 22.95 -20.12 13.94
N ASN A 135 22.19 -19.24 14.60
CA ASN A 135 21.91 -19.30 16.02
C ASN A 135 20.69 -20.16 16.35
N ASP A 136 20.08 -20.76 15.33
CA ASP A 136 18.98 -21.69 15.51
C ASP A 136 19.42 -22.86 16.40
N ARG A 137 18.68 -23.06 17.48
CA ARG A 137 18.98 -24.08 18.50
C ARG A 137 18.57 -25.47 18.07
N ARG A 138 17.76 -25.58 17.01
CA ARG A 138 17.34 -26.84 16.42
C ARG A 138 18.51 -27.52 15.75
N LYS A 139 18.47 -28.85 15.75
CA LYS A 139 19.46 -29.62 14.97
C LYS A 139 19.16 -29.51 13.47
N PRO A 140 20.15 -29.69 12.58
CA PRO A 140 19.93 -29.63 11.13
C PRO A 140 18.80 -30.52 10.63
N GLU A 141 18.64 -31.71 11.19
CA GLU A 141 17.53 -32.62 10.87
C GLU A 141 16.15 -32.02 11.19
N GLU A 142 16.00 -31.30 12.30
CA GLU A 142 14.75 -30.66 12.70
C GLU A 142 14.42 -29.44 11.83
N GLN A 143 15.45 -28.75 11.33
CA GLN A 143 15.30 -27.64 10.38
C GLN A 143 14.82 -28.17 9.03
N VAL A 144 15.42 -29.26 8.55
CA VAL A 144 15.00 -29.96 7.32
C VAL A 144 13.57 -30.47 7.46
N ASP A 145 13.24 -31.15 8.56
CA ASP A 145 11.87 -31.62 8.85
C ASP A 145 10.85 -30.46 8.86
N THR A 146 11.28 -29.29 9.32
CA THR A 146 10.45 -28.09 9.30
C THR A 146 10.18 -27.61 7.87
N LEU A 147 11.18 -27.61 6.98
CA LEU A 147 10.96 -27.30 5.55
C LEU A 147 10.00 -28.31 4.89
N LEU A 148 10.15 -29.60 5.19
CA LEU A 148 9.30 -30.67 4.66
C LEU A 148 7.85 -30.57 5.14
N ARG A 149 7.65 -30.20 6.41
CA ARG A 149 6.32 -29.97 6.99
C ARG A 149 5.68 -28.71 6.44
N LEU A 150 6.45 -27.64 6.31
CA LEU A 150 5.93 -26.35 5.87
C LEU A 150 5.65 -26.33 4.37
N GLN A 151 6.50 -26.90 3.52
CA GLN A 151 6.38 -26.79 2.06
C GLN A 151 6.21 -25.32 1.63
N PRO A 152 7.22 -24.47 1.85
CA PRO A 152 7.12 -23.06 1.53
C PRO A 152 7.02 -22.82 0.02
N ASP A 153 6.39 -21.72 -0.37
CA ASP A 153 6.36 -21.26 -1.76
C ASP A 153 7.68 -20.54 -2.14
N LEU A 154 8.32 -19.91 -1.14
CA LEU A 154 9.47 -19.05 -1.31
C LEU A 154 10.47 -19.23 -0.17
N ILE A 155 11.77 -19.25 -0.50
CA ILE A 155 12.87 -19.13 0.47
C ILE A 155 13.70 -17.89 0.12
N LEU A 156 13.85 -16.98 1.08
CA LEU A 156 14.74 -15.84 0.98
C LEU A 156 16.01 -16.11 1.76
N ILE A 157 17.17 -16.03 1.09
CA ILE A 157 18.47 -16.32 1.68
C ILE A 157 19.32 -15.07 1.65
N ALA A 158 19.83 -14.63 2.81
CA ALA A 158 20.87 -13.61 2.86
C ALA A 158 21.88 -13.84 3.99
N GLY A 159 22.88 -12.97 4.05
CA GLY A 159 23.87 -12.96 5.13
C GLY A 159 25.30 -12.99 4.62
N GLY A 160 26.19 -12.60 5.52
CA GLY A 160 27.57 -12.23 5.19
C GLY A 160 27.61 -10.85 4.52
N THR A 161 28.58 -10.02 4.91
CA THR A 161 29.00 -8.91 4.06
C THR A 161 29.72 -9.48 2.83
N ASP A 162 29.91 -8.67 1.81
CA ASP A 162 30.74 -9.07 0.68
C ASP A 162 32.18 -9.32 1.15
N GLY A 163 32.78 -10.44 0.76
CA GLY A 163 34.06 -10.91 1.29
C GLY A 163 34.01 -11.70 2.61
N GLY A 164 32.83 -11.87 3.22
CA GLY A 164 32.68 -12.42 4.59
C GLY A 164 31.79 -13.66 4.73
N ALA A 165 31.99 -14.42 5.81
CA ALA A 165 31.11 -15.49 6.28
C ALA A 165 30.76 -16.62 5.28
N SER A 166 31.59 -16.86 4.26
CA SER A 166 31.33 -17.84 3.19
C SER A 166 31.10 -19.27 3.70
N ARG A 167 31.86 -19.72 4.71
CA ARG A 167 31.70 -21.07 5.30
C ARG A 167 30.35 -21.24 5.98
N SER A 168 29.94 -20.27 6.79
CA SER A 168 28.67 -20.30 7.50
C SER A 168 27.49 -20.22 6.52
N LEU A 169 27.63 -19.40 5.46
CA LEU A 169 26.64 -19.34 4.40
C LEU A 169 26.56 -20.65 3.61
N GLN A 170 27.69 -21.30 3.35
CA GLN A 170 27.71 -22.63 2.73
C GLN A 170 26.93 -23.65 3.58
N SER A 171 27.16 -23.73 4.89
CA SER A 171 26.41 -24.64 5.76
C SER A 171 24.90 -24.35 5.74
N LEU A 172 24.50 -23.08 5.70
CA LEU A 172 23.09 -22.71 5.56
C LEU A 172 22.51 -23.18 4.21
N LEU A 173 23.25 -22.98 3.11
CA LEU A 173 22.85 -23.43 1.78
C LEU A 173 22.71 -24.95 1.71
N GLU A 174 23.56 -25.72 2.39
CA GLU A 174 23.48 -27.19 2.46
C GLU A 174 22.20 -27.67 3.15
N ILE A 175 21.79 -27.03 4.25
CA ILE A 175 20.55 -27.34 4.97
C ILE A 175 19.33 -27.04 4.09
N ILE A 176 19.30 -25.85 3.48
CA ILE A 176 18.23 -25.46 2.56
C ILE A 176 18.18 -26.42 1.36
N GLY A 177 19.33 -26.70 0.75
CA GLY A 177 19.46 -27.59 -0.40
C GLY A 177 18.97 -29.01 -0.09
N LEU A 178 19.32 -29.57 1.06
CA LEU A 178 18.84 -30.88 1.48
C LEU A 178 17.32 -30.90 1.68
N GLY A 179 16.76 -29.88 2.35
CA GLY A 179 15.31 -29.76 2.50
C GLY A 179 14.59 -29.66 1.16
N CYS A 180 15.11 -28.84 0.25
CA CYS A 180 14.61 -28.70 -1.11
C CYS A 180 14.72 -29.98 -1.96
N TYR A 181 15.82 -30.73 -1.81
CA TYR A 181 16.03 -31.99 -2.51
C TYR A 181 15.01 -33.06 -2.09
N LEU A 182 14.70 -33.13 -0.79
CA LEU A 182 13.76 -34.08 -0.21
C LEU A 182 12.29 -33.73 -0.49
N LEU A 183 11.98 -32.49 -0.90
CA LEU A 183 10.65 -32.12 -1.38
C LEU A 183 10.40 -32.72 -2.78
N PRO A 184 9.16 -33.19 -3.04
CA PRO A 184 8.73 -33.50 -4.41
C PRO A 184 8.98 -32.32 -5.34
N ALA A 185 9.34 -32.60 -6.60
CA ALA A 185 9.78 -31.57 -7.54
C ALA A 185 8.74 -30.45 -7.71
N GLU A 186 7.47 -30.81 -7.77
CA GLU A 186 6.31 -29.92 -7.87
C GLU A 186 6.02 -29.10 -6.61
N LYS A 187 6.65 -29.43 -5.48
CA LYS A 187 6.53 -28.74 -4.19
C LYS A 187 7.77 -27.94 -3.81
N ARG A 188 8.78 -27.90 -4.68
CA ARG A 188 10.01 -27.15 -4.42
C ARG A 188 9.72 -25.65 -4.41
N PRO A 189 10.28 -24.90 -3.45
CA PRO A 189 10.09 -23.46 -3.37
C PRO A 189 10.82 -22.75 -4.52
N ALA A 190 10.40 -21.52 -4.80
CA ALA A 190 11.31 -20.56 -5.42
C ALA A 190 12.33 -20.03 -4.41
N ILE A 191 13.49 -19.60 -4.89
CA ILE A 191 14.59 -19.11 -4.03
C ILE A 191 15.09 -17.77 -4.52
N LEU A 192 15.24 -16.80 -3.61
CA LEU A 192 15.97 -15.57 -3.85
C LEU A 192 17.19 -15.51 -2.93
N PHE A 193 18.38 -15.45 -3.51
CA PHE A 193 19.63 -15.25 -2.79
C PHE A 193 20.10 -13.79 -2.91
N ALA A 194 20.32 -13.14 -1.77
CA ALA A 194 20.77 -11.76 -1.64
C ALA A 194 21.81 -11.60 -0.52
N GLY A 195 22.74 -12.58 -0.40
CA GLY A 195 23.84 -12.57 0.56
C GLY A 195 25.19 -12.21 -0.07
N ASN A 196 26.29 -12.59 0.60
CA ASN A 196 27.66 -12.38 0.12
C ASN A 196 27.81 -12.77 -1.37
N GLN A 197 28.23 -11.81 -2.20
CA GLN A 197 28.36 -11.99 -3.64
C GLN A 197 29.42 -13.03 -4.06
N ASP A 198 30.43 -13.30 -3.22
CA ASP A 198 31.40 -14.38 -3.48
C ASP A 198 30.74 -15.77 -3.52
N MET A 199 29.63 -15.92 -2.81
CA MET A 199 28.85 -17.16 -2.73
C MET A 199 27.71 -17.22 -3.74
N ALA A 200 27.43 -16.14 -4.48
CA ALA A 200 26.29 -16.06 -5.39
C ALA A 200 26.32 -17.18 -6.44
N ARG A 201 27.47 -17.37 -7.12
CA ARG A 201 27.63 -18.42 -8.15
C ARG A 201 27.57 -19.83 -7.56
N VAL A 202 28.05 -20.01 -6.33
CA VAL A 202 27.99 -21.30 -5.63
C VAL A 202 26.54 -21.63 -5.27
N ALA A 203 25.83 -20.66 -4.70
CA ALA A 203 24.41 -20.78 -4.36
C ALA A 203 23.59 -21.11 -5.62
N GLU A 204 23.80 -20.36 -6.71
CA GLU A 204 23.11 -20.57 -7.97
C GLU A 204 23.31 -22.00 -8.50
N LYS A 205 24.57 -22.42 -8.65
CA LYS A 205 24.89 -23.76 -9.14
C LYS A 205 24.30 -24.87 -8.27
N TYR A 206 24.26 -24.67 -6.95
CA TYR A 206 23.82 -25.68 -6.01
C TYR A 206 22.29 -25.77 -5.89
N LEU A 207 21.59 -24.64 -5.87
CA LEU A 207 20.17 -24.57 -5.57
C LEU A 207 19.26 -24.47 -6.81
N GLN A 208 19.79 -24.09 -7.97
CA GLN A 208 18.97 -23.92 -9.19
C GLN A 208 18.26 -25.22 -9.60
N THR A 209 18.90 -26.38 -9.48
CA THR A 209 18.29 -27.69 -9.81
C THR A 209 17.38 -28.22 -8.69
N LEU A 210 17.42 -27.59 -7.52
CA LEU A 210 16.66 -27.96 -6.32
C LEU A 210 15.52 -26.99 -6.03
N SER A 211 15.23 -26.04 -6.93
CA SER A 211 14.19 -25.03 -6.75
C SER A 211 13.26 -25.00 -7.96
N LEU A 212 12.06 -24.44 -7.76
CA LEU A 212 11.13 -24.15 -8.87
C LEU A 212 11.69 -23.05 -9.78
N SER A 213 12.32 -22.05 -9.16
CA SER A 213 13.04 -20.98 -9.83
C SER A 213 14.03 -20.36 -8.85
N MET A 214 15.13 -19.83 -9.35
CA MET A 214 16.15 -19.19 -8.54
C MET A 214 16.53 -17.83 -9.11
N TYR A 215 16.58 -16.84 -8.23
CA TYR A 215 17.05 -15.49 -8.52
C TYR A 215 18.23 -15.17 -7.59
N VAL A 216 19.18 -14.43 -8.13
CA VAL A 216 20.29 -13.84 -7.38
C VAL A 216 20.17 -12.33 -7.48
N ALA A 217 20.32 -11.65 -6.35
CA ALA A 217 20.32 -10.20 -6.26
C ALA A 217 21.60 -9.70 -5.57
N PRO A 218 21.93 -8.41 -5.72
CA PRO A 218 22.91 -7.75 -4.88
C PRO A 218 22.65 -7.98 -3.39
N ASN A 219 23.72 -7.98 -2.60
CA ASN A 219 23.66 -8.25 -1.17
C ASN A 219 22.80 -7.20 -0.46
N LEU A 220 21.91 -7.63 0.44
CA LEU A 220 21.11 -6.71 1.25
C LEU A 220 21.96 -5.82 2.15
N ARG A 221 23.13 -6.32 2.54
CA ARG A 221 24.12 -5.62 3.36
C ARG A 221 25.53 -5.88 2.82
N PRO A 222 25.94 -5.19 1.75
CA PRO A 222 27.28 -5.32 1.18
C PRO A 222 28.37 -5.08 2.25
N VAL A 223 28.14 -4.10 3.12
CA VAL A 223 28.91 -3.84 4.34
C VAL A 223 27.98 -3.83 5.57
N LEU A 224 28.54 -3.95 6.78
CA LEU A 224 27.74 -4.16 8.00
C LEU A 224 26.73 -3.04 8.28
N ASP A 225 27.17 -1.80 8.16
CA ASP A 225 26.41 -0.59 8.52
C ASP A 225 25.53 -0.04 7.38
N GLU A 226 25.60 -0.64 6.18
CA GLU A 226 24.85 -0.22 5.01
C GLU A 226 23.81 -1.28 4.63
N GLU A 227 22.56 -0.86 4.46
CA GLU A 227 21.48 -1.71 3.98
C GLU A 227 20.93 -1.16 2.68
N ASP A 228 20.92 -2.00 1.63
CA ASP A 228 20.29 -1.69 0.35
C ASP A 228 19.33 -2.82 -0.05
N LEU A 229 18.04 -2.55 0.11
CA LEU A 229 16.99 -3.52 -0.22
C LEU A 229 16.50 -3.38 -1.66
N LEU A 230 16.73 -2.24 -2.33
CA LEU A 230 16.06 -1.92 -3.59
C LEU A 230 16.34 -2.93 -4.71
N PRO A 231 17.61 -3.38 -4.94
CA PRO A 231 17.90 -4.36 -5.97
C PRO A 231 17.23 -5.71 -5.70
N ALA A 232 17.25 -6.17 -4.46
CA ALA A 232 16.61 -7.43 -4.07
C ALA A 232 15.08 -7.33 -4.07
N GLN A 233 14.51 -6.17 -3.75
CA GLN A 233 13.08 -5.90 -3.86
C GLN A 233 12.61 -6.01 -5.32
N HIS A 234 13.39 -5.51 -6.27
CA HIS A 234 13.10 -5.66 -7.70
C HIS A 234 13.13 -7.13 -8.13
N ALA A 235 14.17 -7.88 -7.73
CA ALA A 235 14.26 -9.32 -8.02
C ALA A 235 13.10 -10.11 -7.39
N LEU A 236 12.73 -9.79 -6.15
CA LEU A 236 11.58 -10.38 -5.46
C LEU A 236 10.26 -10.06 -6.16
N ALA A 237 10.10 -8.84 -6.69
CA ALA A 237 8.91 -8.44 -7.44
C ALA A 237 8.78 -9.25 -8.75
N ALA A 238 9.87 -9.44 -9.49
CA ALA A 238 9.88 -10.29 -10.68
C ALA A 238 9.58 -11.76 -10.32
N LEU A 239 10.20 -12.26 -9.25
CA LEU A 239 9.97 -13.64 -8.80
C LEU A 239 8.52 -13.86 -8.32
N TYR A 240 7.90 -12.88 -7.68
CA TYR A 240 6.49 -12.93 -7.31
C TYR A 240 5.59 -13.14 -8.53
N VAL A 241 5.81 -12.39 -9.61
CA VAL A 241 5.04 -12.50 -10.85
C VAL A 241 5.23 -13.89 -11.47
N ARG A 242 6.46 -14.41 -11.46
CA ARG A 242 6.76 -15.77 -11.92
C ARG A 242 6.01 -16.84 -11.12
N LEU A 243 5.96 -16.71 -9.79
CA LEU A 243 5.17 -17.60 -8.93
C LEU A 243 3.67 -17.51 -9.24
N ARG A 244 3.15 -16.30 -9.50
CA ARG A 244 1.75 -16.11 -9.90
C ARG A 244 1.41 -16.76 -11.22
N ALA A 245 2.33 -16.73 -12.20
CA ALA A 245 2.12 -17.41 -13.48
C ALA A 245 1.94 -18.93 -13.31
N GLY A 246 2.57 -19.55 -12.30
CA GLY A 246 2.36 -20.96 -11.97
C GLY A 246 1.10 -21.26 -11.16
N GLN A 247 0.46 -20.24 -10.58
CA GLN A 247 -0.68 -20.40 -9.67
C GLN A 247 -2.03 -19.98 -10.26
N LEU A 248 -2.01 -19.09 -11.26
CA LEU A 248 -3.20 -18.47 -11.83
C LEU A 248 -3.21 -18.68 -13.35
N ALA A 249 -4.29 -19.29 -13.86
CA ALA A 249 -4.48 -19.41 -15.31
C ALA A 249 -4.74 -18.04 -15.94
N GLY A 250 -4.31 -17.84 -17.19
CA GLY A 250 -4.42 -16.57 -17.92
C GLY A 250 -3.24 -15.63 -17.78
N MET A 251 -2.32 -15.91 -16.86
CA MET A 251 -1.12 -15.09 -16.66
C MET A 251 -0.18 -15.10 -17.88
N ASP A 252 -0.12 -16.19 -18.64
CA ASP A 252 0.71 -16.28 -19.84
C ASP A 252 0.22 -15.34 -20.96
N GLU A 253 -1.10 -15.19 -21.11
CA GLU A 253 -1.70 -14.24 -22.06
C GLU A 253 -1.39 -12.80 -21.65
N LEU A 254 -1.52 -12.48 -20.36
CA LEU A 254 -1.18 -11.16 -19.84
C LEU A 254 0.30 -10.85 -19.97
N ALA A 255 1.17 -11.83 -19.73
CA ALA A 255 2.60 -11.69 -19.93
C ALA A 255 2.93 -11.45 -21.42
N ALA A 256 2.21 -12.08 -22.34
CA ALA A 256 2.36 -11.84 -23.77
C ALA A 256 1.97 -10.40 -24.17
N TRP A 257 0.98 -9.78 -23.50
CA TRP A 257 0.61 -8.38 -23.72
C TRP A 257 1.56 -7.39 -23.02
N ALA A 258 1.91 -7.65 -21.76
CA ALA A 258 2.68 -6.72 -20.93
C ALA A 258 4.20 -6.76 -21.21
N GLY A 259 4.70 -7.88 -21.72
CA GLY A 259 6.13 -8.18 -21.71
C GLY A 259 6.67 -8.14 -20.28
N GLU A 260 7.71 -7.34 -20.04
CA GLU A 260 8.33 -7.17 -18.72
C GLU A 260 7.61 -6.15 -17.82
N GLN A 261 6.42 -5.66 -18.21
CA GLN A 261 5.68 -4.62 -17.46
C GLN A 261 4.50 -5.18 -16.66
N LEU A 262 4.71 -6.35 -16.03
CA LEU A 262 3.78 -6.95 -15.08
C LEU A 262 4.43 -6.94 -13.70
N TRP A 263 3.80 -6.28 -12.72
CA TRP A 263 4.41 -6.05 -11.40
C TRP A 263 3.44 -6.33 -10.24
N PRO A 264 3.93 -6.66 -9.03
CA PRO A 264 3.09 -6.62 -7.84
C PRO A 264 2.53 -5.20 -7.63
N THR A 265 1.23 -5.07 -7.31
CA THR A 265 0.57 -3.77 -7.14
C THR A 265 1.30 -2.86 -6.13
N ALA A 266 1.65 -3.38 -4.95
CA ALA A 266 2.39 -2.62 -3.93
C ALA A 266 3.80 -2.20 -4.38
N TYR A 267 4.50 -3.04 -5.15
CA TYR A 267 5.82 -2.70 -5.68
C TYR A 267 5.72 -1.55 -6.70
N ALA A 268 4.75 -1.61 -7.61
CA ALA A 268 4.52 -0.57 -8.59
C ALA A 268 4.16 0.77 -7.91
N ALA A 269 3.22 0.77 -6.95
CA ALA A 269 2.88 1.96 -6.18
C ALA A 269 4.10 2.56 -5.46
N GLY A 270 4.92 1.71 -4.81
CA GLY A 270 6.15 2.14 -4.13
C GLY A 270 7.14 2.87 -5.03
N ARG A 271 7.23 2.52 -6.33
CA ARG A 271 8.08 3.22 -7.31
C ARG A 271 7.65 4.68 -7.48
N ILE A 272 6.34 4.95 -7.56
CA ILE A 272 5.82 6.32 -7.68
C ILE A 272 6.05 7.10 -6.39
N ILE A 273 5.85 6.48 -5.23
CA ILE A 273 6.09 7.15 -3.94
C ILE A 273 7.56 7.53 -3.77
N ARG A 274 8.47 6.63 -4.14
CA ARG A 274 9.91 6.93 -4.13
C ARG A 274 10.24 8.10 -5.06
N PHE A 275 9.70 8.09 -6.27
CA PHE A 275 9.89 9.17 -7.24
C PHE A 275 9.38 10.51 -6.70
N LEU A 276 8.13 10.55 -6.25
CA LEU A 276 7.52 11.76 -5.70
C LEU A 276 8.28 12.30 -4.49
N SER A 277 8.78 11.43 -3.61
CA SER A 277 9.44 11.84 -2.36
C SER A 277 10.69 12.71 -2.56
N GLN A 278 11.27 12.74 -3.75
CA GLN A 278 12.42 13.59 -4.08
C GLN A 278 12.04 15.08 -4.14
N GLY A 279 10.77 15.39 -4.45
CA GLY A 279 10.26 16.77 -4.54
C GLY A 279 9.73 17.35 -3.23
N TYR A 280 9.70 16.58 -2.14
CA TYR A 280 9.09 16.98 -0.87
C TYR A 280 10.11 17.00 0.28
N SER A 281 9.94 17.97 1.19
CA SER A 281 10.79 18.12 2.38
C SER A 281 10.33 17.28 3.57
N LYS A 282 9.03 17.00 3.65
CA LYS A 282 8.42 16.02 4.57
C LYS A 282 8.38 14.65 3.89
N GLY A 283 8.03 13.61 4.65
CA GLY A 283 7.77 12.30 4.05
C GLY A 283 6.52 12.34 3.17
N ILE A 284 6.43 11.43 2.19
CA ILE A 284 5.18 11.11 1.51
C ILE A 284 4.73 9.75 1.99
N LEU A 285 3.44 9.59 2.29
CA LEU A 285 2.87 8.30 2.66
C LEU A 285 1.82 7.89 1.64
N HIS A 286 1.89 6.66 1.17
CA HIS A 286 0.80 5.98 0.49
C HIS A 286 0.28 4.84 1.35
N VAL A 287 -1.04 4.71 1.41
CA VAL A 287 -1.72 3.59 2.04
C VAL A 287 -2.74 2.98 1.08
N ASP A 288 -2.72 1.66 0.95
CA ASP A 288 -3.69 0.89 0.18
C ASP A 288 -4.31 -0.18 1.07
N ILE A 289 -5.61 -0.05 1.35
CA ILE A 289 -6.36 -1.00 2.16
C ILE A 289 -7.13 -1.93 1.23
N GLY A 290 -6.45 -3.00 0.81
CA GLY A 290 -6.98 -4.00 -0.11
C GLY A 290 -7.54 -5.24 0.58
N ALA A 291 -8.18 -6.11 -0.22
CA ALA A 291 -8.66 -7.40 0.26
C ALA A 291 -7.50 -8.38 0.56
N SER A 292 -6.46 -8.40 -0.29
CA SER A 292 -5.29 -9.29 -0.11
C SER A 292 -4.37 -8.85 1.04
N ALA A 293 -4.21 -7.54 1.24
CA ALA A 293 -3.31 -6.95 2.22
C ALA A 293 -3.65 -5.48 2.45
N THR A 294 -3.21 -4.96 3.60
CA THR A 294 -2.96 -3.51 3.75
C THR A 294 -1.50 -3.25 3.40
N ALA A 295 -1.25 -2.38 2.42
CA ALA A 295 0.08 -2.03 1.93
C ALA A 295 0.38 -0.55 2.20
N LEU A 296 1.60 -0.25 2.63
CA LEU A 296 2.09 1.10 2.89
C LEU A 296 3.41 1.32 2.16
N ALA A 297 3.57 2.51 1.59
CA ALA A 297 4.83 2.99 1.05
C ALA A 297 5.10 4.39 1.60
N ALA A 298 6.23 4.57 2.28
CA ALA A 298 6.68 5.85 2.80
C ALA A 298 7.98 6.27 2.10
N GLY A 299 7.98 7.45 1.49
CA GLY A 299 9.15 7.99 0.79
C GLY A 299 9.75 9.18 1.55
N PHE A 300 11.07 9.20 1.68
CA PHE A 300 11.84 10.26 2.32
C PHE A 300 13.03 10.66 1.42
N SER A 301 12.86 11.69 0.59
CA SER A 301 13.92 12.19 -0.30
C SER A 301 14.60 11.08 -1.13
N GLY A 302 13.81 10.15 -1.67
CA GLY A 302 14.28 9.01 -2.46
C GLY A 302 14.54 7.71 -1.69
N ASP A 303 14.56 7.74 -0.35
CA ASP A 303 14.56 6.53 0.50
C ASP A 303 13.13 6.00 0.65
N LEU A 304 12.89 4.76 0.22
CA LEU A 304 11.59 4.11 0.23
C LEU A 304 11.53 3.06 1.34
N LYS A 305 10.53 3.18 2.21
CA LYS A 305 10.14 2.13 3.16
C LYS A 305 8.79 1.57 2.75
N THR A 306 8.72 0.27 2.50
CA THR A 306 7.50 -0.42 2.06
C THR A 306 7.15 -1.53 3.03
N GLY A 307 5.86 -1.67 3.36
CA GLY A 307 5.33 -2.78 4.14
C GLY A 307 4.01 -3.26 3.58
N VAL A 308 3.94 -4.53 3.21
CA VAL A 308 2.76 -5.24 2.71
C VAL A 308 2.37 -6.27 3.74
N TYR A 309 1.16 -6.16 4.28
CA TYR A 309 0.70 -6.96 5.41
C TYR A 309 -0.56 -7.77 5.04
N PRO A 310 -0.41 -8.99 4.51
CA PRO A 310 -1.54 -9.84 4.14
C PRO A 310 -2.49 -10.13 5.32
N GLN A 311 -1.97 -10.24 6.54
CA GLN A 311 -2.76 -10.43 7.76
C GLN A 311 -3.67 -9.23 8.10
N PHE A 312 -3.48 -8.08 7.45
CA PHE A 312 -4.27 -6.87 7.64
C PHE A 312 -5.13 -6.57 6.39
N GLY A 313 -5.25 -7.50 5.44
CA GLY A 313 -6.18 -7.38 4.33
C GLY A 313 -7.63 -7.60 4.76
N LEU A 314 -8.58 -6.94 4.08
CA LEU A 314 -10.02 -7.01 4.38
C LEU A 314 -10.74 -8.20 3.71
N GLY A 315 -9.99 -9.14 3.14
CA GLY A 315 -10.50 -10.41 2.59
C GLY A 315 -10.06 -11.59 3.46
N GLU A 316 -9.20 -12.45 2.92
CA GLU A 316 -8.70 -13.66 3.60
C GLU A 316 -8.01 -13.34 4.94
N GLY A 317 -7.35 -12.18 5.03
CA GLY A 317 -6.63 -11.73 6.23
C GLY A 317 -7.52 -11.35 7.41
N MET A 318 -8.83 -11.18 7.21
CA MET A 318 -9.71 -10.50 8.18
C MET A 318 -9.78 -11.20 9.54
N ALA A 319 -9.88 -12.52 9.58
CA ALA A 319 -9.83 -13.27 10.85
C ALA A 319 -8.40 -13.35 11.42
N SER A 320 -7.37 -13.34 10.57
CA SER A 320 -5.97 -13.41 11.00
C SER A 320 -5.51 -12.15 11.72
N LEU A 321 -6.16 -11.00 11.47
CA LEU A 321 -5.90 -9.74 12.16
C LEU A 321 -6.02 -9.88 13.69
N LEU A 322 -6.94 -10.71 14.19
CA LEU A 322 -7.13 -10.96 15.63
C LEU A 322 -5.94 -11.65 16.32
N ARG A 323 -4.93 -12.11 15.56
CA ARG A 323 -3.66 -12.57 16.15
C ARG A 323 -2.73 -11.43 16.57
N TYR A 324 -3.03 -10.20 16.13
CA TYR A 324 -2.21 -9.01 16.32
C TYR A 324 -2.94 -7.90 17.09
N THR A 325 -4.22 -8.11 17.43
CA THR A 325 -5.06 -7.15 18.14
C THR A 325 -6.17 -7.88 18.87
N THR A 326 -6.82 -7.20 19.81
CA THR A 326 -8.02 -7.74 20.45
C THR A 326 -9.29 -7.41 19.66
N LEU A 327 -10.35 -8.18 19.89
CA LEU A 327 -11.67 -7.85 19.35
C LEU A 327 -12.20 -6.51 19.90
N GLU A 328 -11.87 -6.18 21.15
CA GLU A 328 -12.23 -4.89 21.78
C GLU A 328 -11.64 -3.69 21.01
N ASP A 329 -10.40 -3.83 20.51
CA ASP A 329 -9.75 -2.80 19.69
C ASP A 329 -10.45 -2.57 18.34
N VAL A 330 -11.20 -3.55 17.85
CA VAL A 330 -12.07 -3.42 16.66
C VAL A 330 -13.42 -2.82 17.07
N LEU A 331 -14.06 -3.39 18.09
CA LEU A 331 -15.38 -2.97 18.59
C LEU A 331 -15.42 -1.49 19.00
N ARG A 332 -14.30 -0.93 19.48
CA ARG A 332 -14.24 0.48 19.88
C ARG A 332 -14.51 1.46 18.74
N TRP A 333 -14.35 1.04 17.49
CA TRP A 333 -14.58 1.87 16.31
C TRP A 333 -16.01 1.80 15.77
N LEU A 334 -16.85 0.91 16.31
CA LEU A 334 -18.21 0.76 15.81
C LEU A 334 -19.08 1.98 16.17
N PRO A 335 -19.81 2.56 15.20
CA PRO A 335 -20.82 3.58 15.47
C PRO A 335 -22.15 2.99 15.97
N LEU A 336 -22.31 1.66 15.84
CA LEU A 336 -23.51 0.90 16.20
C LEU A 336 -23.23 -0.02 17.40
N GLU A 337 -24.29 -0.42 18.09
CA GLU A 337 -24.22 -1.42 19.15
C GLU A 337 -24.38 -2.81 18.54
N LEU A 338 -23.27 -3.50 18.34
CA LEU A 338 -23.21 -4.87 17.83
C LEU A 338 -22.61 -5.79 18.89
N SER A 339 -23.05 -7.05 18.92
CA SER A 339 -22.49 -8.04 19.82
C SER A 339 -21.10 -8.47 19.35
N ALA A 340 -20.25 -8.90 20.29
CA ALA A 340 -18.91 -9.39 19.96
C ALA A 340 -18.97 -10.63 19.05
N GLU A 341 -19.97 -11.49 19.28
CA GLU A 341 -20.21 -12.71 18.49
C GLU A 341 -20.54 -12.36 17.03
N MET A 342 -21.43 -11.39 16.79
CA MET A 342 -21.79 -10.97 15.43
C MET A 342 -20.58 -10.45 14.66
N VAL A 343 -19.74 -9.65 15.31
CA VAL A 343 -18.51 -9.14 14.69
C VAL A 343 -17.57 -10.29 14.39
N GLN A 344 -17.32 -11.17 15.36
CA GLN A 344 -16.42 -12.31 15.20
C GLN A 344 -16.89 -13.23 14.07
N ASP A 345 -18.17 -13.59 14.03
CA ASP A 345 -18.77 -14.41 12.98
C ASP A 345 -18.57 -13.78 11.60
N TYR A 346 -18.78 -12.46 11.49
CA TYR A 346 -18.55 -11.73 10.25
C TYR A 346 -17.07 -11.78 9.81
N LEU A 347 -16.11 -11.62 10.74
CA LEU A 347 -14.67 -11.71 10.41
C LEU A 347 -14.28 -13.08 9.87
N TYR A 348 -14.78 -14.17 10.48
CA TYR A 348 -14.53 -15.52 9.99
C TYR A 348 -15.23 -15.79 8.67
N HIS A 349 -16.49 -15.41 8.52
CA HIS A 349 -17.24 -15.60 7.28
C HIS A 349 -16.57 -14.87 6.09
N LYS A 350 -16.18 -13.60 6.28
CA LYS A 350 -15.46 -12.84 5.26
C LYS A 350 -14.14 -13.49 4.89
N SER A 351 -13.41 -14.07 5.86
CA SER A 351 -12.13 -14.73 5.56
C SER A 351 -12.28 -15.98 4.68
N LEU A 352 -13.44 -16.66 4.77
CA LEU A 352 -13.76 -17.83 3.92
C LEU A 352 -14.30 -17.41 2.55
N TYR A 353 -15.01 -16.29 2.50
CA TYR A 353 -15.61 -15.73 1.28
C TYR A 353 -15.13 -14.29 1.05
N PRO A 354 -13.83 -14.11 0.73
CA PRO A 354 -13.23 -12.78 0.65
C PRO A 354 -13.88 -11.92 -0.43
N THR A 355 -14.48 -12.52 -1.45
CA THR A 355 -15.16 -11.88 -2.59
C THR A 355 -16.53 -11.27 -2.27
N THR A 356 -17.06 -11.49 -1.07
CA THR A 356 -18.33 -10.87 -0.65
C THR A 356 -18.15 -9.36 -0.45
N ILE A 357 -19.23 -8.58 -0.55
CA ILE A 357 -19.26 -7.15 -0.22
C ILE A 357 -20.26 -6.92 0.91
N PRO A 358 -20.08 -5.91 1.76
CA PRO A 358 -21.06 -5.60 2.80
C PRO A 358 -22.38 -5.17 2.16
N VAL A 359 -23.48 -5.80 2.55
CA VAL A 359 -24.84 -5.50 2.05
C VAL A 359 -25.72 -4.80 3.08
N THR A 360 -25.33 -4.82 4.36
CA THR A 360 -26.01 -4.08 5.44
C THR A 360 -25.13 -2.98 6.04
N VAL A 361 -25.75 -2.08 6.80
CA VAL A 361 -25.05 -0.99 7.50
C VAL A 361 -24.16 -1.55 8.62
N GLU A 362 -24.59 -2.63 9.28
CA GLU A 362 -23.82 -3.32 10.31
C GLU A 362 -22.56 -3.96 9.73
N GLU A 363 -22.68 -4.68 8.61
CA GLU A 363 -21.53 -5.28 7.92
C GLU A 363 -20.54 -4.22 7.45
N LEU A 364 -21.04 -3.14 6.85
CA LEU A 364 -20.21 -2.00 6.46
C LEU A 364 -19.49 -1.37 7.67
N ALA A 365 -20.20 -1.19 8.78
CA ALA A 365 -19.62 -0.65 10.01
C ALA A 365 -18.51 -1.55 10.56
N ILE A 366 -18.67 -2.87 10.47
CA ILE A 366 -17.63 -3.84 10.82
C ILE A 366 -16.41 -3.70 9.90
N GLU A 367 -16.59 -3.71 8.58
CA GLU A 367 -15.45 -3.58 7.65
C GLU A 367 -14.68 -2.27 7.85
N GLN A 368 -15.39 -1.16 8.07
CA GLN A 368 -14.74 0.13 8.32
C GLN A 368 -14.04 0.17 9.69
N ALA A 369 -14.56 -0.52 10.71
CA ALA A 369 -13.91 -0.65 12.01
C ALA A 369 -12.61 -1.47 11.90
N VAL A 370 -12.67 -2.58 11.15
CA VAL A 370 -11.49 -3.41 10.86
C VAL A 370 -10.47 -2.61 10.04
N ALA A 371 -10.90 -1.84 9.04
CA ALA A 371 -10.01 -1.01 8.23
C ALA A 371 -9.20 -0.01 9.06
N ARG A 372 -9.83 0.65 10.04
CA ARG A 372 -9.14 1.54 10.99
C ARG A 372 -8.08 0.79 11.78
N GLN A 373 -8.43 -0.38 12.33
CA GLN A 373 -7.53 -1.17 13.15
C GLN A 373 -6.38 -1.78 12.33
N ALA A 374 -6.67 -2.30 11.13
CA ALA A 374 -5.70 -2.78 10.17
C ALA A 374 -4.69 -1.69 9.80
N LEU A 375 -5.17 -0.47 9.52
CA LEU A 375 -4.33 0.67 9.18
C LEU A 375 -3.42 1.07 10.35
N GLN A 376 -3.93 1.08 11.59
CA GLN A 376 -3.11 1.35 12.78
C GLN A 376 -1.99 0.33 12.95
N LEU A 377 -2.30 -0.96 12.84
CA LEU A 377 -1.32 -2.03 12.98
C LEU A 377 -0.27 -1.99 11.86
N ALA A 378 -0.70 -1.75 10.63
CA ALA A 378 0.18 -1.68 9.47
C ALA A 378 1.11 -0.47 9.54
N PHE A 379 0.58 0.70 9.92
CA PHE A 379 1.39 1.91 10.14
C PHE A 379 2.37 1.75 11.30
N ALA A 380 1.93 1.20 12.44
CA ALA A 380 2.81 0.93 13.58
C ALA A 380 3.95 -0.04 13.20
N SER A 381 3.63 -1.09 12.43
CA SER A 381 4.62 -2.07 11.95
C SER A 381 5.68 -1.45 11.03
N LEU A 382 5.29 -0.53 10.14
CA LEU A 382 6.22 0.16 9.25
C LEU A 382 7.01 1.28 9.95
N SER A 383 6.43 1.89 11.00
CA SER A 383 6.99 3.07 11.64
C SER A 383 8.37 2.86 12.28
N ALA A 384 8.66 1.61 12.66
CA ALA A 384 9.96 1.20 13.16
C ALA A 384 11.09 1.34 12.12
N ASP A 385 10.76 1.31 10.83
CA ASP A 385 11.73 1.37 9.73
C ASP A 385 11.97 2.80 9.21
N PHE A 386 11.26 3.80 9.75
CA PHE A 386 11.40 5.18 9.27
C PHE A 386 12.75 5.82 9.63
N PRO A 387 13.36 6.62 8.72
CA PRO A 387 14.66 7.23 8.94
C PRO A 387 14.69 8.10 10.20
N ARG A 388 15.80 8.03 10.96
CA ARG A 388 15.96 8.83 12.19
C ARG A 388 15.96 10.33 11.90
N GLN A 389 16.51 10.75 10.77
CA GLN A 389 16.54 12.14 10.34
C GLN A 389 15.20 12.69 9.81
N ALA A 390 14.17 11.86 9.66
CA ALA A 390 12.86 12.32 9.20
C ALA A 390 12.25 13.33 10.18
N LEU A 391 11.74 14.45 9.64
CA LEU A 391 11.14 15.55 10.39
C LEU A 391 9.94 15.07 11.22
N ARG A 392 9.93 15.39 12.51
CA ARG A 392 8.91 14.97 13.48
C ARG A 392 8.80 15.99 14.62
N PRO A 393 7.66 16.07 15.35
CA PRO A 393 7.47 17.05 16.42
C PRO A 393 8.40 16.82 17.62
N ALA A 394 8.54 15.56 18.04
CA ALA A 394 9.37 15.16 19.17
C ALA A 394 9.75 13.67 19.05
N PRO A 395 10.76 13.20 19.79
CA PRO A 395 11.06 11.77 19.92
C PRO A 395 9.82 10.98 20.35
N GLY A 396 9.62 9.80 19.75
CA GLY A 396 8.46 8.94 20.00
C GLY A 396 7.24 9.19 19.11
N TYR A 397 7.20 10.31 18.37
CA TYR A 397 6.18 10.52 17.34
C TYR A 397 6.64 10.00 15.97
N PRO A 398 5.69 9.56 15.11
CA PRO A 398 5.99 9.32 13.70
C PRO A 398 6.41 10.63 12.99
N PRO A 399 7.07 10.53 11.83
CA PRO A 399 7.39 11.67 10.99
C PRO A 399 6.15 12.43 10.51
N TYR A 400 6.35 13.68 10.10
CA TYR A 400 5.38 14.40 9.30
C TYR A 400 5.32 13.80 7.89
N PHE A 401 4.10 13.61 7.39
CA PHE A 401 3.83 13.22 6.02
C PHE A 401 3.03 14.33 5.33
N ASP A 402 3.36 14.64 4.08
CA ASP A 402 2.64 15.61 3.26
C ASP A 402 3.05 15.43 1.78
N PRO A 403 2.19 14.90 0.90
CA PRO A 403 0.84 14.44 1.17
C PRO A 403 0.78 13.02 1.77
N VAL A 404 -0.42 12.64 2.22
CA VAL A 404 -0.84 11.24 2.39
C VAL A 404 -1.78 10.88 1.25
N LEU A 405 -1.37 9.91 0.44
CA LEU A 405 -2.13 9.33 -0.66
C LEU A 405 -2.83 8.05 -0.18
N ALA A 406 -4.08 7.85 -0.54
CA ALA A 406 -4.87 6.71 -0.09
C ALA A 406 -5.58 6.01 -1.24
N SER A 407 -5.57 4.68 -1.22
CA SER A 407 -6.20 3.79 -2.19
C SER A 407 -6.91 2.63 -1.47
N GLY A 408 -7.69 1.84 -2.21
CA GLY A 408 -8.30 0.61 -1.69
C GLY A 408 -9.82 0.71 -1.55
N SER A 409 -10.52 -0.41 -1.78
CA SER A 409 -11.97 -0.41 -1.99
C SER A 409 -12.79 0.06 -0.80
N VAL A 410 -12.30 -0.15 0.43
CA VAL A 410 -12.99 0.34 1.63
C VAL A 410 -13.04 1.87 1.70
N LEU A 411 -12.10 2.55 1.01
CA LEU A 411 -12.04 4.01 0.91
C LEU A 411 -12.74 4.50 -0.37
N THR A 412 -12.43 3.90 -1.52
CA THR A 412 -12.96 4.36 -2.82
C THR A 412 -14.43 4.02 -3.04
N ALA A 413 -14.95 3.00 -2.36
CA ALA A 413 -16.36 2.62 -2.39
C ALA A 413 -17.09 2.92 -1.08
N ALA A 414 -16.50 3.74 -0.19
CA ALA A 414 -17.20 4.24 0.98
C ALA A 414 -18.46 5.02 0.54
N PRO A 415 -19.62 4.84 1.20
CA PRO A 415 -20.85 5.55 0.85
C PRO A 415 -20.70 7.08 0.78
N THR A 416 -19.83 7.65 1.62
CA THR A 416 -19.47 9.07 1.57
C THR A 416 -17.95 9.25 1.66
N LEU A 417 -17.43 10.31 1.04
CA LEU A 417 -16.02 10.67 1.17
C LEU A 417 -15.63 11.04 2.62
N GLY A 418 -16.61 11.44 3.44
CA GLY A 418 -16.41 11.74 4.86
C GLY A 418 -16.06 10.49 5.67
N GLN A 419 -16.70 9.35 5.35
CA GLN A 419 -16.36 8.06 5.93
C GLN A 419 -14.93 7.64 5.55
N ALA A 420 -14.55 7.79 4.28
CA ALA A 420 -13.18 7.50 3.83
C ALA A 420 -12.13 8.36 4.55
N LEU A 421 -12.37 9.68 4.64
CA LEU A 421 -11.50 10.59 5.38
C LEU A 421 -11.39 10.20 6.85
N LEU A 422 -12.52 9.86 7.49
CA LEU A 422 -12.52 9.49 8.91
C LEU A 422 -11.73 8.20 9.17
N ILE A 423 -11.84 7.19 8.30
CA ILE A 423 -11.03 5.96 8.39
C ILE A 423 -9.53 6.30 8.36
N LEU A 424 -9.11 7.20 7.46
CA LEU A 424 -7.72 7.62 7.33
C LEU A 424 -7.25 8.41 8.57
N LEU A 425 -8.05 9.35 9.06
CA LEU A 425 -7.71 10.15 10.24
C LEU A 425 -7.62 9.28 11.50
N ASP A 426 -8.54 8.32 11.67
CA ASP A 426 -8.57 7.41 12.81
C ASP A 426 -7.43 6.39 12.75
N GLY A 427 -7.16 5.85 11.56
CA GLY A 427 -6.18 4.80 11.35
C GLY A 427 -4.74 5.31 11.35
N LEU A 428 -4.48 6.47 10.74
CA LEU A 428 -3.13 7.03 10.62
C LEU A 428 -2.79 8.03 11.71
N GLN A 429 -3.79 8.73 12.23
CA GLN A 429 -3.59 9.78 13.23
C GLN A 429 -2.50 10.78 12.80
N PRO A 430 -2.65 11.45 11.63
CA PRO A 430 -1.62 12.33 11.08
C PRO A 430 -1.28 13.48 12.04
N LEU A 431 -0.08 14.04 11.89
CA LEU A 431 0.49 15.08 12.73
C LEU A 431 0.81 16.34 11.91
N GLY A 432 0.70 17.50 12.54
CA GLY A 432 0.98 18.78 11.89
C GLY A 432 0.03 19.06 10.74
N MET A 433 0.53 19.73 9.70
CA MET A 433 -0.23 20.00 8.48
C MET A 433 0.09 18.97 7.39
N THR A 434 -0.94 18.35 6.82
CA THR A 434 -0.83 17.40 5.69
C THR A 434 -2.01 17.53 4.74
N THR A 435 -1.79 17.30 3.45
CA THR A 435 -2.88 17.08 2.50
C THR A 435 -3.23 15.58 2.43
N ILE A 436 -4.53 15.24 2.52
CA ILE A 436 -5.04 13.88 2.31
C ILE A 436 -5.64 13.80 0.91
N VAL A 437 -5.17 12.84 0.11
CA VAL A 437 -5.57 12.64 -1.28
C VAL A 437 -6.08 11.21 -1.46
N LEU A 438 -7.26 11.07 -2.06
CA LEU A 438 -7.85 9.78 -2.40
C LEU A 438 -7.65 9.49 -3.89
N ASP A 439 -6.98 8.38 -4.15
CA ASP A 439 -6.86 7.76 -5.47
C ASP A 439 -8.10 6.92 -5.75
N GLN A 440 -9.15 7.58 -6.25
CA GLN A 440 -10.46 6.97 -6.47
C GLN A 440 -10.43 5.79 -7.45
N GLN A 441 -9.50 5.82 -8.40
CA GLN A 441 -9.40 4.82 -9.46
C GLN A 441 -8.20 3.87 -9.32
N ASN A 442 -7.51 3.91 -8.17
CA ASN A 442 -6.29 3.13 -7.91
C ASN A 442 -5.20 3.32 -8.99
N LEU A 443 -5.05 4.55 -9.48
CA LEU A 443 -4.10 4.91 -10.53
C LEU A 443 -2.63 4.74 -10.11
N LEU A 444 -2.27 4.91 -8.83
CA LEU A 444 -0.87 4.97 -8.40
C LEU A 444 -0.06 3.73 -8.80
N ALA A 445 -0.64 2.53 -8.64
CA ALA A 445 0.02 1.30 -9.04
C ALA A 445 0.18 1.21 -10.56
N ALA A 446 -0.85 1.60 -11.31
CA ALA A 446 -0.80 1.66 -12.78
C ALA A 446 0.29 2.64 -13.26
N LEU A 447 0.35 3.85 -12.70
CA LEU A 447 1.40 4.83 -13.00
C LEU A 447 2.80 4.28 -12.68
N GLY A 448 2.93 3.54 -11.59
CA GLY A 448 4.19 2.89 -11.23
C GLY A 448 4.64 1.80 -12.19
N ALA A 449 3.69 1.07 -12.77
CA ALA A 449 3.96 0.09 -13.81
C ALA A 449 4.32 0.78 -15.13
N THR A 450 3.60 1.85 -15.52
CA THR A 450 3.88 2.58 -16.78
C THR A 450 5.22 3.31 -16.77
N ALA A 451 5.74 3.70 -15.60
CA ALA A 451 7.00 4.44 -15.48
C ALA A 451 8.21 3.77 -16.17
N GLY A 452 8.20 2.43 -16.31
CA GLY A 452 9.26 1.70 -17.03
C GLY A 452 9.16 1.78 -18.55
N ARG A 453 7.99 2.13 -19.10
CA ARG A 453 7.69 2.12 -20.53
C ARG A 453 7.45 3.53 -21.08
N VAL A 454 6.70 4.36 -20.36
CA VAL A 454 6.41 5.76 -20.72
C VAL A 454 6.70 6.66 -19.51
N PRO A 455 7.97 7.06 -19.27
CA PRO A 455 8.37 7.75 -18.04
C PRO A 455 7.70 9.10 -17.79
N ILE A 456 7.26 9.80 -18.84
CA ILE A 456 6.60 11.11 -18.73
C ILE A 456 5.12 11.02 -18.31
N LEU A 457 4.47 9.88 -18.56
CA LEU A 457 3.03 9.69 -18.31
C LEU A 457 2.69 9.86 -16.82
N PRO A 458 3.39 9.23 -15.85
CA PRO A 458 3.12 9.44 -14.43
C PRO A 458 3.14 10.90 -14.00
N VAL A 459 4.13 11.66 -14.48
CA VAL A 459 4.29 13.09 -14.14
C VAL A 459 3.07 13.89 -14.61
N GLN A 460 2.68 13.71 -15.88
CA GLN A 460 1.58 14.46 -16.46
C GLN A 460 0.22 14.10 -15.86
N VAL A 461 -0.02 12.83 -15.54
CA VAL A 461 -1.28 12.39 -14.92
C VAL A 461 -1.41 12.85 -13.47
N LEU A 462 -0.30 12.89 -12.71
CA LEU A 462 -0.31 13.40 -11.34
C LEU A 462 -0.70 14.89 -11.29
N ASP A 463 -0.29 15.67 -12.30
CA ASP A 463 -0.63 17.09 -12.43
C ASP A 463 -2.01 17.35 -13.08
N SER A 464 -2.66 16.32 -13.65
CA SER A 464 -3.90 16.49 -14.43
C SER A 464 -5.18 16.58 -13.58
N GLY A 465 -5.08 16.56 -12.25
CA GLY A 465 -6.24 16.55 -11.35
C GLY A 465 -6.98 15.20 -11.29
N ALA A 466 -6.32 14.09 -11.65
CA ALA A 466 -6.92 12.76 -11.64
C ALA A 466 -7.22 12.19 -10.23
N PHE A 467 -6.77 12.89 -9.17
CA PHE A 467 -6.88 12.47 -7.78
C PHE A 467 -7.82 13.40 -7.00
N ALA A 468 -8.60 12.85 -6.07
CA ALA A 468 -9.50 13.62 -5.24
C ALA A 468 -8.77 14.12 -3.98
N VAL A 469 -8.48 15.41 -3.93
CA VAL A 469 -7.92 16.03 -2.72
C VAL A 469 -9.04 16.18 -1.68
N LEU A 470 -9.03 15.34 -0.64
CA LEU A 470 -10.08 15.31 0.36
C LEU A 470 -10.01 16.53 1.28
N ALA A 471 -8.86 16.74 1.91
CA ALA A 471 -8.70 17.76 2.94
C ALA A 471 -7.26 18.25 3.06
N THR A 472 -7.09 19.53 3.37
CA THR A 472 -5.88 19.98 4.08
C THR A 472 -6.15 19.80 5.57
N VAL A 473 -5.44 18.87 6.20
CA VAL A 473 -5.63 18.52 7.61
C VAL A 473 -4.60 19.25 8.46
N VAL A 474 -5.05 19.93 9.52
CA VAL A 474 -4.21 20.53 10.55
C VAL A 474 -4.46 19.78 11.86
N ALA A 475 -3.49 18.95 12.27
CA ALA A 475 -3.53 18.12 13.46
C ALA A 475 -2.49 18.61 14.49
N PRO A 476 -2.84 19.55 15.37
CA PRO A 476 -1.91 20.09 16.35
C PRO A 476 -1.47 19.03 17.37
N VAL A 477 -0.17 18.97 17.65
CA VAL A 477 0.41 18.15 18.72
C VAL A 477 0.52 19.01 19.98
N VAL A 478 -0.25 18.66 21.01
CA VAL A 478 -0.32 19.42 22.26
C VAL A 478 -0.80 18.55 23.42
N THR A 479 -0.31 18.85 24.62
CA THR A 479 -0.82 18.27 25.87
C THR A 479 -1.72 19.28 26.56
N ALA A 480 -3.03 19.17 26.34
CA ALA A 480 -4.04 20.03 26.95
C ALA A 480 -5.27 19.20 27.39
N ARG A 481 -6.07 19.75 28.32
CA ARG A 481 -7.32 19.11 28.72
C ARG A 481 -8.36 19.26 27.60
N PRO A 482 -9.25 18.26 27.36
CA PRO A 482 -10.35 18.41 26.42
C PRO A 482 -11.16 19.70 26.68
N GLY A 483 -11.54 20.40 25.61
CA GLY A 483 -12.24 21.68 25.64
C GLY A 483 -11.34 22.92 25.75
N THR A 484 -10.04 22.76 26.03
CA THR A 484 -9.07 23.88 26.05
C THR A 484 -8.83 24.38 24.62
N PRO A 485 -8.92 25.68 24.31
CA PRO A 485 -8.51 26.22 23.01
C PRO A 485 -7.03 25.96 22.74
N VAL A 486 -6.68 25.33 21.62
CA VAL A 486 -5.30 24.95 21.28
C VAL A 486 -4.77 25.62 20.01
N LEU A 487 -5.66 26.17 19.19
CA LEU A 487 -5.29 26.82 17.94
C LEU A 487 -6.35 27.85 17.56
N ARG A 488 -5.91 29.03 17.12
CA ARG A 488 -6.76 29.98 16.39
C ARG A 488 -6.36 29.95 14.93
N ALA A 489 -7.33 29.74 14.06
CA ALA A 489 -7.14 29.69 12.62
C ALA A 489 -7.95 30.79 11.94
N ARG A 490 -7.34 31.51 11.00
CA ARG A 490 -8.03 32.51 10.17
C ARG A 490 -7.72 32.22 8.70
N LEU A 491 -8.76 31.96 7.91
CA LEU A 491 -8.67 31.81 6.47
C LEU A 491 -9.08 33.11 5.79
N ILE A 492 -8.23 33.59 4.89
CA ILE A 492 -8.49 34.72 4.01
C ILE A 492 -8.52 34.17 2.58
N THR A 493 -9.71 34.12 1.96
CA THR A 493 -9.86 33.64 0.58
C THR A 493 -9.33 34.68 -0.41
N GLN A 494 -9.11 34.28 -1.67
CA GLN A 494 -8.76 35.24 -2.74
C GLN A 494 -9.81 36.35 -2.93
N SER A 495 -11.09 36.08 -2.66
CA SER A 495 -12.16 37.08 -2.67
C SER A 495 -12.12 38.06 -1.50
N GLY A 496 -11.18 37.92 -0.57
CA GLY A 496 -11.06 38.73 0.64
C GLY A 496 -12.02 38.35 1.75
N ARG A 497 -12.82 37.27 1.58
CA ARG A 497 -13.67 36.76 2.64
C ARG A 497 -12.81 36.15 3.74
N GLU A 498 -13.10 36.55 4.97
CA GLU A 498 -12.39 36.06 6.14
C GLU A 498 -13.27 35.16 6.99
N THR A 499 -12.72 34.03 7.42
CA THR A 499 -13.35 33.11 8.37
C THR A 499 -12.36 32.85 9.49
N THR A 500 -12.80 32.99 10.74
CA THR A 500 -11.98 32.69 11.93
C THR A 500 -12.60 31.54 12.72
N LEU A 501 -11.76 30.65 13.23
CA LEU A 501 -12.15 29.49 14.02
C LEU A 501 -11.21 29.34 15.22
N GLU A 502 -11.78 29.12 16.40
CA GLU A 502 -11.02 28.74 17.60
C GLU A 502 -11.20 27.24 17.85
N VAL A 503 -10.13 26.48 17.62
CA VAL A 503 -10.12 25.01 17.69
C VAL A 503 -9.78 24.57 19.11
N LYS A 504 -10.58 23.67 19.67
CA LYS A 504 -10.42 23.15 21.03
C LYS A 504 -9.88 21.73 21.05
N GLN A 505 -9.09 21.40 22.07
CA GLN A 505 -8.62 20.04 22.28
C GLN A 505 -9.80 19.07 22.39
N GLY A 506 -9.74 17.95 21.68
CA GLY A 506 -10.79 16.95 21.62
C GLY A 506 -11.82 17.16 20.51
N THR A 507 -11.70 18.19 19.67
CA THR A 507 -12.64 18.46 18.58
C THR A 507 -12.10 18.08 17.20
N LEU A 508 -13.04 17.80 16.30
CA LEU A 508 -12.83 17.71 14.86
C LEU A 508 -13.71 18.81 14.26
N GLU A 509 -13.13 19.71 13.48
CA GLU A 509 -13.82 20.88 12.93
C GLU A 509 -13.40 21.12 11.48
N THR A 510 -14.23 21.80 10.71
CA THR A 510 -13.96 22.10 9.30
C THR A 510 -14.13 23.58 9.00
N MET A 511 -13.31 24.08 8.07
CA MET A 511 -13.43 25.42 7.50
C MET A 511 -13.55 25.29 5.98
N PRO A 512 -14.71 25.63 5.40
CA PRO A 512 -14.94 25.44 3.97
C PRO A 512 -13.97 26.22 3.10
N LEU A 513 -13.39 25.53 2.11
CA LEU A 513 -12.65 26.11 0.99
C LEU A 513 -12.86 25.16 -0.21
N PRO A 514 -13.90 25.41 -1.04
CA PRO A 514 -14.29 24.50 -2.13
C PRO A 514 -13.20 24.28 -3.17
N PRO A 515 -13.15 23.13 -3.86
CA PRO A 515 -12.21 22.90 -4.96
C PRO A 515 -12.26 24.00 -6.01
N GLY A 516 -11.10 24.46 -6.48
CA GLY A 516 -10.95 25.59 -7.40
C GLY A 516 -10.70 26.94 -6.72
N ASP A 517 -11.10 27.09 -5.45
CA ASP A 517 -10.74 28.27 -4.65
C ASP A 517 -9.33 28.13 -4.07
N SER A 518 -8.77 29.26 -3.63
CA SER A 518 -7.54 29.28 -2.84
C SER A 518 -7.55 30.43 -1.84
N GLY A 519 -6.64 30.38 -0.88
CA GLY A 519 -6.54 31.38 0.18
C GLY A 519 -5.25 31.28 0.98
N ARG A 520 -5.20 32.07 2.04
CA ARG A 520 -4.11 32.12 3.01
C ARG A 520 -4.65 31.75 4.38
N LEU A 521 -4.08 30.71 4.98
CA LEU A 521 -4.45 30.22 6.29
C LEU A 521 -3.42 30.70 7.31
N LEU A 522 -3.87 31.52 8.25
CA LEU A 522 -3.08 32.00 9.37
C LEU A 522 -3.35 31.09 10.57
N LEU A 523 -2.29 30.46 11.08
CA LEU A 523 -2.34 29.57 12.23
C LEU A 523 -1.64 30.23 13.42
N GLN A 524 -2.37 30.38 14.52
CA GLN A 524 -1.86 30.88 15.80
C GLN A 524 -2.00 29.78 16.87
N PRO A 525 -0.96 28.97 17.09
CA PRO A 525 -0.98 27.94 18.13
C PRO A 525 -1.09 28.54 19.53
N LEU A 526 -1.87 27.88 20.38
CA LEU A 526 -2.00 28.18 21.81
C LEU A 526 -1.40 27.02 22.62
N HIS A 527 -1.04 27.27 23.89
CA HIS A 527 -0.45 26.24 24.78
C HIS A 527 0.74 25.48 24.19
N ARG A 528 1.56 26.17 23.37
CA ARG A 528 2.72 25.59 22.66
C ARG A 528 2.35 24.42 21.72
N ALA A 529 1.12 24.36 21.22
CA ALA A 529 0.73 23.40 20.21
C ALA A 529 1.67 23.47 18.98
N ASP A 530 2.02 22.31 18.44
CA ASP A 530 2.85 22.19 17.24
C ASP A 530 1.97 21.79 16.05
N VAL A 531 1.88 22.67 15.06
CA VAL A 531 1.14 22.44 13.80
C VAL A 531 2.04 21.99 12.65
N GLY A 532 3.30 21.64 12.92
CA GLY A 532 4.30 21.26 11.93
C GLY A 532 5.40 22.30 11.70
N PHE A 533 5.38 23.42 12.42
CA PHE A 533 6.41 24.48 12.36
C PHE A 533 7.28 24.54 13.62
N GLY A 534 7.04 23.64 14.57
CA GLY A 534 7.67 23.59 15.87
C GLY A 534 6.75 24.08 16.99
N PRO A 535 7.06 23.76 18.26
CA PRO A 535 6.17 24.02 19.39
C PRO A 535 5.84 25.50 19.58
N GLY A 536 4.56 25.86 19.50
CA GLY A 536 4.06 27.22 19.65
C GLY A 536 4.34 28.15 18.47
N ARG A 537 4.90 27.63 17.37
CA ARG A 537 5.21 28.43 16.17
C ARG A 537 4.03 28.37 15.20
N GLY A 538 3.41 29.53 15.01
CA GLY A 538 2.39 29.76 14.00
C GLY A 538 2.99 30.27 12.68
N GLY A 539 2.13 30.46 11.69
CA GLY A 539 2.54 30.97 10.40
C GLY A 539 1.37 31.18 9.46
N GLU A 540 1.63 31.88 8.37
CA GLU A 540 0.73 32.02 7.25
C GLU A 540 1.14 31.03 6.16
N VAL A 541 0.20 30.22 5.69
CA VAL A 541 0.44 29.25 4.62
C VAL A 541 -0.57 29.38 3.50
N PRO A 542 -0.14 29.27 2.23
CA PRO A 542 -1.06 29.17 1.12
C PRO A 542 -1.80 27.84 1.20
N VAL A 543 -3.11 27.87 0.93
CA VAL A 543 -3.97 26.69 0.90
C VAL A 543 -4.83 26.71 -0.36
N SER A 544 -4.98 25.53 -0.96
CA SER A 544 -5.87 25.30 -2.08
C SER A 544 -7.15 24.63 -1.60
N GLY A 545 -8.25 24.88 -2.30
CA GLY A 545 -9.53 24.28 -1.98
C GLY A 545 -9.56 22.78 -2.22
N THR A 546 -10.29 22.09 -1.35
CA THR A 546 -10.40 20.63 -1.33
C THR A 546 -11.85 20.23 -1.06
N VAL A 547 -12.19 18.94 -1.15
CA VAL A 547 -13.57 18.47 -0.94
C VAL A 547 -14.15 18.92 0.42
N PHE A 548 -13.36 18.81 1.49
CA PHE A 548 -13.73 19.21 2.86
C PHE A 548 -13.11 20.54 3.32
N GLY A 549 -12.43 21.26 2.42
CA GLY A 549 -11.62 22.42 2.78
C GLY A 549 -10.52 22.11 3.79
N ILE A 550 -10.45 22.90 4.85
CA ILE A 550 -9.46 22.73 5.90
C ILE A 550 -10.10 21.98 7.07
N VAL A 551 -9.52 20.85 7.44
CA VAL A 551 -10.00 20.01 8.55
C VAL A 551 -9.04 20.14 9.73
N PHE A 552 -9.55 20.57 10.87
CA PHE A 552 -8.80 20.68 12.12
C PHE A 552 -9.05 19.46 12.98
N ASP A 553 -8.07 18.58 13.10
CA ASP A 553 -8.14 17.38 13.93
C ASP A 553 -7.37 17.58 15.23
N ALA A 554 -8.03 18.23 16.20
CA ALA A 554 -7.50 18.46 17.53
C ALA A 554 -7.91 17.36 18.53
N ARG A 555 -8.36 16.19 18.05
CA ARG A 555 -8.86 15.09 18.89
C ARG A 555 -7.78 14.49 19.81
N GLY A 556 -6.51 14.73 19.50
CA GLY A 556 -5.37 14.23 20.26
C GLY A 556 -4.65 13.06 19.57
N ARG A 557 -3.41 12.84 19.98
CA ARG A 557 -2.46 11.86 19.42
C ARG A 557 -1.65 11.24 20.58
N PRO A 558 -1.99 10.02 21.03
CA PRO A 558 -3.02 9.13 20.48
C PRO A 558 -4.46 9.65 20.70
N LEU A 559 -5.39 9.19 19.86
CA LEU A 559 -6.82 9.43 20.01
C LEU A 559 -7.32 8.85 21.33
N PHE A 560 -8.06 9.67 22.10
CA PHE A 560 -8.72 9.23 23.33
C PHE A 560 -10.18 8.89 23.04
N LEU A 561 -10.55 7.62 23.19
CA LEU A 561 -11.94 7.17 23.10
C LEU A 561 -12.53 6.97 24.51
N PRO A 562 -13.78 7.41 24.78
CA PRO A 562 -14.46 7.08 26.02
C PRO A 562 -14.53 5.57 26.27
N THR A 563 -14.38 5.18 27.54
CA THR A 563 -14.56 3.78 27.97
C THR A 563 -16.02 3.35 27.92
N ASP A 564 -16.95 4.26 28.20
CA ASP A 564 -18.38 4.05 28.05
C ASP A 564 -18.77 3.89 26.57
N GLY A 565 -19.34 2.73 26.22
CA GLY A 565 -19.67 2.38 24.84
C GLY A 565 -20.70 3.31 24.21
N GLY A 566 -21.71 3.74 24.96
CA GLY A 566 -22.73 4.67 24.47
C GLY A 566 -22.15 6.03 24.09
N ARG A 567 -21.38 6.64 25.00
CA ARG A 567 -20.67 7.91 24.74
C ARG A 567 -19.68 7.80 23.59
N ARG A 568 -18.98 6.68 23.47
CA ARG A 568 -18.05 6.43 22.37
C ARG A 568 -18.76 6.38 21.02
N ARG A 569 -19.88 5.65 20.92
CA ARG A 569 -20.70 5.58 19.69
C ARG A 569 -21.23 6.95 19.28
N GLU A 570 -21.80 7.70 20.22
CA GLU A 570 -22.30 9.06 19.93
C GLU A 570 -21.19 10.02 19.49
N MET A 571 -19.99 9.89 20.06
CA MET A 571 -18.84 10.67 19.63
C MET A 571 -18.40 10.33 18.19
N ILE A 572 -18.37 9.05 17.82
CA ILE A 572 -18.03 8.61 16.45
C ILE A 572 -19.09 9.12 15.45
N LYS A 573 -20.38 9.01 15.78
CA LYS A 573 -21.47 9.57 14.95
C LYS A 573 -21.32 11.08 14.76
N LYS A 574 -20.94 11.82 15.81
CA LYS A 574 -20.68 13.26 15.71
C LYS A 574 -19.52 13.58 14.76
N TRP A 575 -18.44 12.77 14.76
CA TRP A 575 -17.33 12.95 13.82
C TRP A 575 -17.75 12.67 12.38
N LEU A 576 -18.55 11.63 12.15
CA LEU A 576 -19.14 11.34 10.84
C LEU A 576 -19.99 12.51 10.34
N TRP A 577 -20.91 13.00 11.18
CA TRP A 577 -21.76 14.16 10.86
C TRP A 577 -20.95 15.41 10.49
N THR A 578 -19.85 15.66 11.21
CA THR A 578 -18.96 16.81 10.96
C THR A 578 -18.32 16.76 9.57
N LEU A 579 -18.06 15.56 9.05
CA LEU A 579 -17.50 15.33 7.72
C LEU A 579 -18.59 15.02 6.68
N GLY A 580 -19.85 15.36 6.95
CA GLY A 580 -20.97 15.20 6.01
C GLY A 580 -21.35 13.74 5.73
N GLY A 581 -21.07 12.83 6.67
CA GLY A 581 -21.41 11.41 6.58
C GLY A 581 -22.53 10.97 7.51
#